data_AF-M5BT08-F1
#
_entry.id   AF-M5BT08-F1
#
_cell.length_a   1.000
_cell.length_b   1.000
_cell.length_c   1.000
_cell.angle_alpha   90.00
_cell.angle_beta   90.00
_cell.angle_gamma   90.00
#
_symmetry.space_group_name_H-M   'P 1'
#
loop_
_entity.id
_entity.type
_entity.pdbx_description
1 polymer ?
#
loop_
_entity_poly.entity_id
_entity_poly.type
_entity_poly.pdbx_seq_one_letter_code
_entity_poly.pdbx_strand_id
1 'polypeptide(L)'
;MSLSHHESRSSEDKSKHPDKNHPVVANIVPADTNSDVDARKLVEMGYQPQLRRNFGIWSILGVGFSVTNSWWGISAGLVAGVNSGGPVLVIYGIILIATISTGVGISLAELASAMPNSGGQYYWTGQLAPRKYAPFLSFLTGAVGWAGAVFTSASVCLSLGSSLVGMYALGHPDVVIQPWMAFLAYQLINLFAFALNCSGRLLPKVSAASLYISLISCFVITIAVPAASRTKQPAKFVFATFVNETGWENNVIAFIVGLINPNW
;
A
#
# COMPACT_ATOMS: atom_id res chain seq x y z
N MET A 1 82.73 -31.33 -21.80
CA MET A 1 83.32 -30.26 -22.64
C MET A 1 82.42 -29.03 -22.43
N SER A 2 82.65 -28.30 -21.32
CA SER A 2 83.39 -27.02 -21.26
C SER A 2 82.59 -25.85 -21.86
N LEU A 3 82.41 -24.66 -21.30
CA LEU A 3 82.77 -23.91 -20.06
C LEU A 3 81.87 -22.64 -20.17
N SER A 4 81.14 -22.18 -19.14
CA SER A 4 81.42 -21.01 -18.27
C SER A 4 82.10 -19.79 -18.98
N HIS A 5 81.81 -18.50 -18.76
CA HIS A 5 81.53 -17.69 -17.56
C HIS A 5 81.15 -16.25 -17.99
N HIS A 6 80.30 -15.56 -17.21
CA HIS A 6 80.55 -14.27 -16.52
C HIS A 6 79.20 -13.67 -16.07
N GLU A 7 78.84 -13.81 -14.78
CA GLU A 7 78.99 -12.81 -13.69
C GLU A 7 78.10 -11.56 -13.87
N SER A 8 77.05 -11.30 -13.08
CA SER A 8 76.90 -11.11 -11.62
C SER A 8 77.44 -9.78 -11.08
N ARG A 9 76.51 -8.94 -10.57
CA ARG A 9 76.57 -7.97 -9.43
C ARG A 9 75.30 -7.12 -9.55
N SER A 10 74.48 -6.84 -8.53
CA SER A 10 74.56 -6.80 -7.06
C SER A 10 73.09 -6.75 -6.57
N SER A 11 72.56 -7.64 -5.71
CA SER A 11 72.49 -7.54 -4.23
C SER A 11 72.21 -6.09 -3.74
N GLU A 12 71.15 -5.75 -3.00
CA GLU A 12 70.68 -6.21 -1.66
C GLU A 12 69.24 -5.64 -1.46
N ASP A 13 68.24 -6.40 -1.03
CA ASP A 13 67.90 -6.84 0.35
C ASP A 13 66.77 -6.00 0.99
N LYS A 14 65.92 -6.72 1.74
CA LYS A 14 64.94 -6.33 2.75
C LYS A 14 63.52 -6.01 2.27
N SER A 15 62.44 -6.50 2.88
CA SER A 15 62.16 -7.62 3.79
C SER A 15 60.63 -7.59 4.02
N LYS A 16 60.02 -8.76 4.22
CA LYS A 16 58.82 -9.03 5.06
C LYS A 16 57.41 -8.63 4.56
N HIS A 17 56.59 -9.67 4.42
CA HIS A 17 55.11 -9.81 4.55
C HIS A 17 54.43 -8.86 5.57
N PRO A 18 53.09 -8.61 5.55
CA PRO A 18 52.05 -9.64 5.33
C PRO A 18 50.77 -9.24 4.56
N ASP A 19 50.04 -10.30 4.24
CA ASP A 19 48.62 -10.41 3.93
C ASP A 19 47.72 -9.41 4.68
N LYS A 20 46.86 -8.70 3.95
CA LYS A 20 45.70 -7.99 4.50
C LYS A 20 44.54 -8.04 3.50
N ASN A 21 43.68 -9.04 3.70
CA ASN A 21 42.23 -8.88 3.60
C ASN A 21 41.84 -7.46 4.04
N HIS A 22 41.56 -6.58 3.09
CA HIS A 22 40.80 -5.38 3.37
C HIS A 22 39.34 -5.81 3.51
N PRO A 23 38.72 -5.76 4.70
CA PRO A 23 37.29 -5.56 4.71
C PRO A 23 37.09 -4.21 4.04
N VAL A 24 36.37 -4.19 2.92
CA VAL A 24 35.79 -2.95 2.41
C VAL A 24 34.80 -2.54 3.49
N VAL A 25 35.27 -1.74 4.46
CA VAL A 25 34.43 -1.02 5.39
C VAL A 25 33.67 -0.05 4.50
N ALA A 26 32.49 -0.48 4.04
CA ALA A 26 31.47 0.43 3.58
C ALA A 26 31.38 1.50 4.66
N ASN A 27 31.45 2.78 4.28
CA ASN A 27 31.12 3.87 5.18
C ASN A 27 29.67 3.66 5.64
N ILE A 28 29.52 2.96 6.77
CA ILE A 28 28.29 2.89 7.53
C ILE A 28 28.18 4.28 8.17
N VAL A 29 27.61 5.21 7.40
CA VAL A 29 26.81 6.27 8.01
C VAL A 29 25.89 5.53 8.99
N PRO A 30 25.84 5.89 10.29
CA PRO A 30 25.03 5.16 11.25
C PRO A 30 23.56 5.34 10.85
N ALA A 31 23.08 4.42 10.02
CA ALA A 31 21.69 4.17 9.80
C ALA A 31 21.21 3.40 11.02
N ASP A 32 20.01 3.74 11.51
CA ASP A 32 19.39 3.20 12.72
C ASP A 32 19.74 1.72 12.97
N THR A 33 20.07 1.35 14.22
CA THR A 33 20.50 0.01 14.65
C THR A 33 19.65 -1.15 14.10
N ASN A 34 18.37 -0.91 13.75
CA ASN A 34 17.49 -1.88 13.07
C ASN A 34 17.91 -2.21 11.63
N SER A 35 18.46 -1.25 10.89
CA SER A 35 18.89 -1.42 9.50
C SER A 35 20.04 -2.42 9.35
N ASP A 36 20.95 -2.46 10.34
CA ASP A 36 22.05 -3.42 10.42
C ASP A 36 21.58 -4.84 10.75
N VAL A 37 20.55 -4.99 11.60
CA VAL A 37 19.99 -6.31 11.97
C VAL A 37 19.27 -6.95 10.79
N ASP A 38 18.45 -6.19 10.06
CA ASP A 38 17.74 -6.69 8.88
C ASP A 38 18.69 -6.99 7.71
N ALA A 39 19.75 -6.18 7.56
CA ALA A 39 20.78 -6.44 6.57
C ALA A 39 21.52 -7.77 6.87
N ARG A 40 21.79 -8.07 8.14
CA ARG A 40 22.37 -9.36 8.56
C ARG A 40 21.43 -10.53 8.27
N LYS A 41 20.14 -10.43 8.61
CA LYS A 41 19.14 -11.46 8.29
C LYS A 41 19.02 -11.72 6.79
N LEU A 42 19.11 -10.69 5.95
CA LEU A 42 19.10 -10.85 4.49
C LEU A 42 20.32 -11.62 3.97
N VAL A 43 21.50 -11.31 4.51
CA VAL A 43 22.75 -12.02 4.18
C VAL A 43 22.69 -13.47 4.65
N GLU A 44 22.13 -13.75 5.83
CA GLU A 44 21.87 -15.11 6.33
C GLU A 44 20.92 -15.89 5.41
N MET A 45 19.96 -15.21 4.77
CA MET A 45 19.07 -15.80 3.77
C MET A 45 19.70 -15.93 2.37
N GLY A 46 20.95 -15.53 2.19
CA GLY A 46 21.67 -15.59 0.92
C GLY A 46 21.39 -14.43 -0.04
N TYR A 47 20.72 -13.37 0.41
CA TYR A 47 20.41 -12.19 -0.40
C TYR A 47 21.33 -11.02 -0.05
N GLN A 48 21.96 -10.42 -1.07
CA GLN A 48 22.70 -9.16 -0.87
C GLN A 48 21.73 -7.98 -0.84
N PRO A 49 21.79 -7.08 0.16
CA PRO A 49 20.96 -5.87 0.21
C PRO A 49 21.32 -4.92 -0.95
N GLN A 50 20.54 -4.93 -2.03
CA GLN A 50 20.77 -4.07 -3.22
C GLN A 50 20.08 -2.70 -3.13
N LEU A 51 19.06 -2.55 -2.27
CA LEU A 51 18.35 -1.27 -2.08
C LEU A 51 18.86 -0.51 -0.85
N ARG A 52 19.24 0.76 -1.04
CA ARG A 52 19.47 1.69 0.08
C ARG A 52 18.14 1.98 0.79
N ARG A 53 18.04 1.60 2.06
CA ARG A 53 16.89 1.94 2.92
C ARG A 53 16.98 3.42 3.32
N ASN A 54 16.19 4.27 2.64
CA ASN A 54 16.14 5.72 2.89
C ASN A 54 14.91 6.16 3.71
N PHE A 55 14.05 5.25 4.17
CA PHE A 55 12.81 5.58 4.87
C PHE A 55 12.94 5.32 6.37
N GLY A 56 12.84 6.38 7.19
CA GLY A 56 12.70 6.25 8.64
C GLY A 56 11.28 5.83 9.06
N ILE A 57 11.09 5.42 10.33
CA ILE A 57 9.82 4.91 10.86
C ILE A 57 8.64 5.84 10.57
N TRP A 58 8.79 7.15 10.84
CA TRP A 58 7.76 8.15 10.57
C TRP A 58 7.44 8.31 9.09
N SER A 59 8.43 8.14 8.22
CA SER A 59 8.23 8.20 6.77
C SER A 59 7.48 6.95 6.27
N ILE A 60 7.79 5.77 6.81
CA ILE A 60 7.09 4.52 6.48
C ILE A 60 5.64 4.57 6.96
N LEU A 61 5.38 5.04 8.18
CA LEU A 61 4.02 5.22 8.71
C LEU A 61 3.23 6.23 7.85
N GLY A 62 3.85 7.36 7.50
CA GLY A 62 3.25 8.36 6.64
C GLY A 62 2.90 7.81 5.26
N VAL A 63 3.83 7.10 4.60
CA VAL A 63 3.58 6.45 3.31
C VAL A 63 2.50 5.38 3.42
N GLY A 64 2.51 4.56 4.47
CA GLY A 64 1.48 3.54 4.71
C GLY A 64 0.08 4.15 4.83
N PHE A 65 -0.08 5.16 5.68
CA PHE A 65 -1.35 5.90 5.81
C PHE A 65 -1.79 6.53 4.49
N SER A 66 -0.84 7.10 3.74
CA SER A 66 -1.10 7.76 2.46
C SER A 66 -1.58 6.80 1.39
N VAL A 67 -1.01 5.59 1.35
CA VAL A 67 -1.36 4.56 0.36
C VAL A 67 -2.76 4.01 0.63
N THR A 68 -3.14 3.82 1.89
CA THR A 68 -4.45 3.25 2.23
C THR A 68 -5.60 4.24 1.98
N ASN A 69 -5.40 5.54 2.25
CA ASN A 69 -6.38 6.61 2.00
C ASN A 69 -7.86 6.24 2.33
N SER A 70 -8.09 5.53 3.44
CA SER A 70 -9.36 4.85 3.76
C SER A 70 -10.58 5.76 3.77
N TRP A 71 -10.43 7.04 4.16
CA TRP A 71 -11.57 7.96 4.22
C TRP A 71 -12.25 8.15 2.85
N TRP A 72 -11.46 8.14 1.76
CA TRP A 72 -12.00 8.24 0.42
C TRP A 72 -12.73 6.95 0.02
N GLY A 73 -12.20 5.79 0.40
CA GLY A 73 -12.84 4.50 0.16
C GLY A 73 -14.21 4.40 0.85
N ILE A 74 -14.30 4.82 2.11
CA ILE A 74 -15.56 4.91 2.85
C ILE A 74 -16.54 5.88 2.16
N SER A 75 -16.04 7.02 1.66
CA SER A 75 -16.85 8.00 0.93
C SER A 75 -17.39 7.42 -0.39
N ALA A 76 -16.56 6.74 -1.17
CA ALA A 76 -16.96 6.09 -2.42
C ALA A 76 -17.99 4.96 -2.19
N GLY A 77 -17.83 4.21 -1.09
CA GLY A 77 -18.75 3.15 -0.68
C GLY A 77 -19.99 3.62 0.08
N LEU A 78 -20.14 4.92 0.33
CA LEU A 78 -21.16 5.46 1.25
C LEU A 78 -22.59 5.06 0.83
N VAL A 79 -22.88 5.10 -0.47
CA VAL A 79 -24.20 4.71 -1.01
C VAL A 79 -24.56 3.28 -0.62
N ALA A 80 -23.62 2.33 -0.76
CA ALA A 80 -23.85 0.95 -0.37
C ALA A 80 -24.04 0.80 1.14
N GLY A 81 -23.26 1.52 1.94
CA GLY A 81 -23.35 1.46 3.42
C GLY A 81 -24.64 2.06 3.98
N VAL A 82 -25.11 3.17 3.40
CA VAL A 82 -26.36 3.82 3.82
C VAL A 82 -27.56 2.90 3.58
N ASN A 83 -27.61 2.23 2.42
CA ASN A 83 -28.71 1.34 2.08
C ASN A 83 -28.67 0.00 2.86
N SER A 84 -27.48 -0.41 3.34
CA SER A 84 -27.25 -1.75 3.94
C SER A 84 -27.12 -1.75 5.46
N GLY A 85 -27.45 -0.64 6.13
CA GLY A 85 -27.44 -0.56 7.58
C GLY A 85 -27.33 0.86 8.13
N GLY A 86 -27.22 1.86 7.26
CA GLY A 86 -27.22 3.26 7.65
C GLY A 86 -26.00 3.67 8.48
N PRO A 87 -26.12 4.72 9.32
CA PRO A 87 -25.02 5.20 10.16
C PRO A 87 -24.49 4.15 11.15
N VAL A 88 -25.37 3.27 11.65
CA VAL A 88 -25.02 2.19 12.58
C VAL A 88 -24.00 1.25 11.96
N LEU A 89 -24.20 0.87 10.70
CA LEU A 89 -23.26 0.00 9.99
C LEU A 89 -21.88 0.65 9.85
N VAL A 90 -21.82 1.94 9.51
CA VAL A 90 -20.54 2.63 9.35
C VAL A 90 -19.79 2.67 10.67
N ILE A 91 -20.45 3.03 11.78
CA ILE A 91 -19.81 3.16 13.10
C ILE A 91 -19.34 1.80 13.62
N TYR A 92 -20.24 0.82 13.75
CA TYR A 92 -19.90 -0.47 14.34
C TYR A 92 -19.10 -1.36 13.38
N GLY A 93 -19.36 -1.24 12.07
CA GLY A 93 -18.61 -1.95 11.04
C GLY A 93 -17.14 -1.52 11.01
N ILE A 94 -16.84 -0.22 11.11
CA ILE A 94 -15.44 0.25 11.17
C ILE A 94 -14.73 -0.33 12.40
N ILE A 95 -15.37 -0.34 13.58
CA ILE A 95 -14.76 -0.90 14.81
C ILE A 95 -14.46 -2.40 14.64
N LEU A 96 -15.43 -3.15 14.11
CA LEU A 96 -15.30 -4.59 13.87
C LEU A 96 -14.18 -4.90 12.89
N ILE A 97 -14.21 -4.25 11.71
CA ILE A 97 -13.20 -4.45 10.67
C ILE A 97 -11.83 -4.00 11.14
N ALA A 98 -11.72 -2.85 11.83
CA ALA A 98 -10.44 -2.38 12.36
C ALA A 98 -9.82 -3.38 13.35
N THR A 99 -10.63 -4.03 14.18
CA THR A 99 -10.17 -5.08 15.10
C THR A 99 -9.60 -6.27 14.35
N ILE A 100 -10.33 -6.76 13.33
CA ILE A 100 -9.91 -7.89 12.51
C ILE A 100 -8.64 -7.54 11.72
N SER A 101 -8.63 -6.38 11.06
CA SER A 101 -7.51 -5.87 10.26
C SER A 101 -6.26 -5.64 11.11
N THR A 102 -6.40 -5.24 12.38
CA THR A 102 -5.27 -5.13 13.32
C THR A 102 -4.66 -6.50 13.59
N GLY A 103 -5.49 -7.54 13.82
CA GLY A 103 -5.01 -8.91 13.99
C GLY A 103 -4.25 -9.44 12.76
N VAL A 104 -4.77 -9.16 11.56
CA VAL A 104 -4.10 -9.49 10.30
C VAL A 104 -2.78 -8.72 10.17
N GLY A 105 -2.78 -7.42 10.50
CA GLY A 105 -1.60 -6.55 10.48
C GLY A 105 -0.49 -7.01 11.42
N ILE A 106 -0.84 -7.40 12.66
CA ILE A 106 0.12 -7.96 13.63
C ILE A 106 0.74 -9.25 13.09
N SER A 107 -0.08 -10.15 12.52
CA SER A 107 0.41 -11.41 11.95
C SER A 107 1.39 -11.18 10.78
N LEU A 108 1.10 -10.20 9.92
CA LEU A 108 1.99 -9.79 8.83
C LEU A 108 3.27 -9.11 9.34
N ALA A 109 3.19 -8.34 10.42
CA ALA A 109 4.33 -7.68 11.03
C ALA A 109 5.34 -8.69 11.61
N GLU A 110 4.86 -9.77 12.25
CA GLU A 110 5.71 -10.88 12.72
C GLU A 110 6.47 -11.53 11.55
N LEU A 111 5.78 -11.79 10.43
CA LEU A 111 6.41 -12.34 9.22
C LEU A 111 7.43 -11.39 8.61
N ALA A 112 7.12 -10.09 8.55
CA ALA A 112 8.04 -9.07 8.02
C ALA A 112 9.30 -8.91 8.90
N SER A 113 9.17 -9.03 10.23
CA SER A 113 10.29 -8.98 11.17
C SER A 113 11.15 -10.25 11.12
N ALA A 114 10.53 -11.42 10.98
CA ALA A 114 11.25 -12.69 10.88
C ALA A 114 11.96 -12.84 9.53
N MET A 115 11.31 -12.41 8.44
CA MET A 115 11.77 -12.58 7.07
C MET A 115 11.71 -11.27 6.28
N PRO A 116 12.65 -10.33 6.51
CA PRO A 116 12.65 -9.01 5.89
C PRO A 116 13.16 -9.06 4.44
N ASN A 117 12.43 -9.75 3.55
CA ASN A 117 12.75 -9.89 2.13
C ASN A 117 11.87 -8.97 1.25
N SER A 118 12.43 -8.42 0.18
CA SER A 118 11.71 -7.55 -0.77
C SER A 118 10.59 -8.27 -1.53
N GLY A 119 10.58 -9.60 -1.54
CA GLY A 119 9.53 -10.41 -2.14
C GLY A 119 8.23 -10.51 -1.32
N GLY A 120 8.20 -9.99 -0.08
CA GLY A 120 6.99 -9.89 0.72
C GLY A 120 6.16 -11.18 0.77
N GLN A 121 4.86 -11.09 0.46
CA GLN A 121 3.89 -12.17 0.62
C GLN A 121 4.19 -13.44 -0.20
N TYR A 122 4.65 -13.30 -1.45
CA TYR A 122 4.96 -14.48 -2.27
C TYR A 122 6.24 -15.19 -1.80
N TYR A 123 7.16 -14.45 -1.20
CA TYR A 123 8.36 -15.01 -0.57
C TYR A 123 8.02 -15.76 0.71
N TRP A 124 7.21 -15.15 1.60
CA TRP A 124 6.80 -15.80 2.86
C TRP A 124 6.03 -17.10 2.60
N THR A 125 5.14 -17.11 1.60
CA THR A 125 4.42 -18.32 1.22
C THR A 125 5.34 -19.42 0.68
N GLY A 126 6.42 -19.06 -0.02
CA GLY A 126 7.40 -20.04 -0.51
C GLY A 126 8.24 -20.67 0.58
N GLN A 127 8.50 -19.92 1.65
CA GLN A 127 9.27 -20.42 2.80
C GLN A 127 8.42 -21.23 3.78
N LEU A 128 7.14 -20.88 3.96
CA LEU A 128 6.24 -21.54 4.89
C LEU A 128 5.50 -22.74 4.28
N ALA A 129 5.33 -22.76 2.96
CA ALA A 129 4.63 -23.86 2.30
C ALA A 129 5.45 -25.16 2.28
N PRO A 130 4.80 -26.34 2.25
CA PRO A 130 5.48 -27.60 2.03
C PRO A 130 6.28 -27.58 0.72
N ARG A 131 7.52 -28.11 0.73
CA ARG A 131 8.45 -28.09 -0.41
C ARG A 131 7.86 -28.52 -1.76
N LYS A 132 6.92 -29.47 -1.75
CA LYS A 132 6.24 -29.96 -2.95
C LYS A 132 5.33 -28.91 -3.61
N TYR A 133 4.72 -28.03 -2.82
CA TYR A 133 3.75 -27.04 -3.28
C TYR A 133 4.28 -25.61 -3.24
N ALA A 134 5.43 -25.37 -2.61
CA ALA A 134 6.01 -24.04 -2.41
C ALA A 134 6.10 -23.21 -3.71
N PRO A 135 6.62 -23.72 -4.85
CA PRO A 135 6.68 -22.93 -6.08
C PRO A 135 5.30 -22.52 -6.62
N PHE A 136 4.33 -23.45 -6.56
CA PHE A 136 2.97 -23.21 -7.03
C PHE A 136 2.22 -22.22 -6.13
N LEU A 137 2.30 -22.39 -4.81
CA LEU A 137 1.61 -21.52 -3.85
C LEU A 137 2.21 -20.10 -3.83
N SER A 138 3.53 -19.97 -3.97
CA SER A 138 4.18 -18.66 -4.17
C SER A 138 3.71 -17.97 -5.43
N PHE A 139 3.67 -18.70 -6.57
CA PHE A 139 3.18 -18.14 -7.82
C PHE A 139 1.71 -17.72 -7.72
N LEU A 140 0.87 -18.56 -7.13
CA LEU A 140 -0.55 -18.26 -6.93
C LEU A 140 -0.74 -17.02 -6.05
N THR A 141 0.01 -16.90 -4.96
CA THR A 141 -0.03 -15.73 -4.07
C THR A 141 0.36 -14.45 -4.81
N GLY A 142 1.44 -14.50 -5.61
CA GLY A 142 1.85 -13.38 -6.45
C GLY A 142 0.81 -13.02 -7.52
N ALA A 143 0.23 -14.02 -8.18
CA ALA A 143 -0.77 -13.83 -9.23
C ALA A 143 -2.06 -13.21 -8.67
N VAL A 144 -2.54 -13.67 -7.51
CA VAL A 144 -3.71 -13.10 -6.83
C VAL A 144 -3.42 -11.68 -6.35
N GLY A 145 -2.23 -11.42 -5.80
CA GLY A 145 -1.82 -10.06 -5.41
C GLY A 145 -1.78 -9.10 -6.61
N TRP A 146 -1.24 -9.54 -7.74
CA TRP A 146 -1.22 -8.75 -8.97
C TRP A 146 -2.64 -8.51 -9.51
N ALA A 147 -3.48 -9.54 -9.58
CA ALA A 147 -4.87 -9.41 -10.01
C ALA A 147 -5.64 -8.44 -9.08
N GLY A 148 -5.44 -8.54 -7.77
CA GLY A 148 -5.99 -7.62 -6.78
C GLY A 148 -5.57 -6.17 -7.04
N ALA A 149 -4.29 -5.92 -7.32
CA ALA A 149 -3.81 -4.58 -7.65
C ALA A 149 -4.49 -4.02 -8.93
N VAL A 150 -4.68 -4.85 -9.95
CA VAL A 150 -5.38 -4.45 -11.19
C VAL A 150 -6.85 -4.12 -10.90
N PHE A 151 -7.56 -4.97 -10.16
CA PHE A 151 -8.97 -4.73 -9.82
C PHE A 151 -9.15 -3.50 -8.92
N THR A 152 -8.27 -3.28 -7.95
CA THR A 152 -8.28 -2.08 -7.11
C THR A 152 -8.05 -0.83 -7.95
N SER A 153 -7.07 -0.85 -8.86
CA SER A 153 -6.81 0.29 -9.75
C SER A 153 -8.00 0.60 -10.65
N ALA A 154 -8.62 -0.42 -11.25
CA ALA A 154 -9.83 -0.26 -12.07
C ALA A 154 -11.01 0.29 -11.25
N SER A 155 -11.22 -0.24 -10.04
CA SER A 155 -12.26 0.23 -9.10
C SER A 155 -12.10 1.71 -8.74
N VAL A 156 -10.86 2.14 -8.44
CA VAL A 156 -10.56 3.54 -8.12
C VAL A 156 -10.82 4.44 -9.31
N CYS A 157 -10.38 4.06 -10.51
CA CYS A 157 -10.63 4.84 -11.73
C CYS A 157 -12.13 4.97 -12.02
N LEU A 158 -12.91 3.90 -11.81
CA LEU A 158 -14.36 3.90 -12.01
C LEU A 158 -15.06 4.83 -11.02
N SER A 159 -14.66 4.77 -9.75
CA SER A 159 -15.21 5.61 -8.70
C SER A 159 -14.92 7.09 -8.94
N LEU A 160 -13.71 7.43 -9.36
CA LEU A 160 -13.33 8.80 -9.74
C LEU A 160 -14.11 9.26 -10.99
N GLY A 161 -14.23 8.42 -12.01
CA GLY A 161 -14.99 8.75 -13.23
C GLY A 161 -16.46 9.00 -12.94
N SER A 162 -17.08 8.17 -12.11
CA SER A 162 -18.46 8.34 -11.66
C SER A 162 -18.63 9.62 -10.84
N SER A 163 -17.66 9.94 -9.98
CA SER A 163 -17.66 11.18 -9.18
C SER A 163 -17.55 12.43 -10.07
N LEU A 164 -16.69 12.42 -11.10
CA LEU A 164 -16.56 13.55 -12.04
C LEU A 164 -17.86 13.81 -12.80
N VAL A 165 -18.50 12.75 -13.29
CA VAL A 165 -19.79 12.86 -14.00
C VAL A 165 -20.89 13.32 -13.04
N GLY A 166 -20.91 12.82 -11.80
CA GLY A 166 -21.82 13.29 -10.76
C GLY A 166 -21.63 14.79 -10.42
N MET A 167 -20.39 15.25 -10.31
CA MET A 167 -20.10 16.68 -10.11
C MET A 167 -20.58 17.54 -11.29
N TYR A 168 -20.43 17.05 -12.52
CA TYR A 168 -20.92 17.75 -13.70
C TYR A 168 -22.46 17.88 -13.71
N ALA A 169 -23.17 16.80 -13.33
CA ALA A 169 -24.63 16.81 -13.23
C ALA A 169 -25.16 17.80 -12.19
N LEU A 170 -24.45 17.99 -11.07
CA LEU A 170 -24.85 18.98 -10.05
C LEU A 170 -24.87 20.43 -10.59
N GLY A 171 -24.03 20.74 -11.57
CA GLY A 171 -24.01 22.06 -12.23
C GLY A 171 -24.97 22.19 -13.43
N HIS A 172 -25.47 21.08 -13.97
CA HIS A 172 -26.31 21.02 -15.17
C HIS A 172 -27.51 20.10 -14.93
N PRO A 173 -28.57 20.62 -14.29
CA PRO A 173 -29.72 19.79 -13.88
C PRO A 173 -30.48 19.17 -15.06
N ASP A 174 -30.31 19.69 -16.28
CA ASP A 174 -30.96 19.18 -17.50
C ASP A 174 -30.26 17.93 -18.09
N VAL A 175 -29.07 17.59 -17.59
CA VAL A 175 -28.26 16.50 -18.14
C VAL A 175 -28.59 15.18 -17.43
N VAL A 176 -29.20 14.26 -18.18
CA VAL A 176 -29.38 12.87 -17.73
C VAL A 176 -28.08 12.11 -17.91
N ILE A 177 -27.52 11.62 -16.80
CA ILE A 177 -26.29 10.82 -16.83
C ILE A 177 -26.54 9.49 -17.54
N GLN A 178 -25.84 9.30 -18.67
CA GLN A 178 -25.87 8.06 -19.43
C GLN A 178 -24.63 7.21 -19.12
N PRO A 179 -24.72 5.87 -19.19
CA PRO A 179 -23.60 4.97 -18.84
C PRO A 179 -22.31 5.23 -19.61
N TRP A 180 -22.42 5.67 -20.87
CA TRP A 180 -21.24 5.97 -21.70
C TRP A 180 -20.45 7.18 -21.18
N MET A 181 -21.09 8.14 -20.50
CA MET A 181 -20.41 9.31 -19.94
C MET A 181 -19.44 8.89 -18.83
N ALA A 182 -19.89 7.98 -17.95
CA ALA A 182 -19.05 7.40 -16.91
C ALA A 182 -17.92 6.55 -17.50
N PHE A 183 -18.19 5.79 -18.56
CA PHE A 183 -17.18 5.01 -19.27
C PHE A 183 -16.08 5.89 -19.91
N LEU A 184 -16.45 6.99 -20.57
CA LEU A 184 -15.47 7.93 -21.12
C LEU A 184 -14.65 8.60 -20.02
N ALA A 185 -15.28 9.06 -18.94
CA ALA A 185 -14.58 9.65 -17.79
C ALA A 185 -13.59 8.65 -17.17
N TYR A 186 -14.01 7.40 -17.00
CA TYR A 186 -13.15 6.29 -16.56
C TYR A 186 -11.93 6.12 -17.47
N GLN A 187 -12.13 6.08 -18.79
CA GLN A 187 -11.03 5.88 -19.74
C GLN A 187 -10.06 7.07 -19.73
N LEU A 188 -10.55 8.30 -19.61
CA LEU A 188 -9.71 9.51 -19.51
C LEU A 188 -8.85 9.49 -18.24
N ILE A 189 -9.43 9.14 -17.09
CA ILE A 189 -8.67 9.01 -15.83
C ILE A 189 -7.61 7.91 -15.95
N ASN A 190 -7.96 6.78 -16.55
CA ASN A 190 -7.03 5.67 -16.73
C ASN A 190 -5.84 6.06 -17.64
N LEU A 191 -6.10 6.75 -18.74
CA LEU A 191 -5.04 7.29 -19.62
C LEU A 191 -4.16 8.32 -18.91
N PHE A 192 -4.76 9.20 -18.10
CA PHE A 192 -4.01 10.17 -17.30
C PHE A 192 -3.12 9.47 -16.26
N ALA A 193 -3.66 8.49 -15.54
CA ALA A 193 -2.90 7.68 -14.60
C ALA A 193 -1.75 6.93 -15.31
N PHE A 194 -2.01 6.35 -16.48
CA PHE A 194 -0.97 5.70 -17.29
C PHE A 194 0.15 6.66 -17.68
N ALA A 195 -0.19 7.87 -18.16
CA ALA A 195 0.80 8.88 -18.53
C ALA A 195 1.68 9.31 -17.34
N LEU A 196 1.09 9.45 -16.14
CA LEU A 196 1.83 9.73 -14.91
C LEU A 196 2.75 8.56 -14.51
N ASN A 197 2.28 7.32 -14.66
CA ASN A 197 3.07 6.13 -14.36
C ASN A 197 4.28 5.98 -15.30
N CYS A 198 4.16 6.38 -16.57
CA CYS A 198 5.30 6.43 -17.50
C CYS A 198 6.38 7.45 -17.05
N SER A 199 5.99 8.47 -16.29
CA SER A 199 6.88 9.54 -15.82
C SER A 199 7.36 9.28 -14.40
N GLY A 200 8.26 8.31 -14.22
CA GLY A 200 8.75 7.87 -12.89
C GLY A 200 9.40 8.97 -12.02
N ARG A 201 9.83 10.10 -12.60
CA ARG A 201 10.35 11.26 -11.84
C ARG A 201 9.26 12.15 -11.23
N LEU A 202 8.08 12.18 -11.84
CA LEU A 202 6.96 13.01 -11.40
C LEU A 202 6.10 12.28 -10.37
N LEU A 203 6.09 10.95 -10.41
CA LEU A 203 5.28 10.09 -9.55
C LEU A 203 5.45 10.40 -8.05
N PRO A 204 6.68 10.50 -7.48
CA PRO A 204 6.83 10.79 -6.05
C PRO A 204 6.30 12.17 -5.66
N LYS A 205 6.45 13.16 -6.54
CA LYS A 205 5.98 14.54 -6.30
C LYS A 205 4.45 14.61 -6.34
N VAL A 206 3.83 13.95 -7.31
CA VAL A 206 2.37 13.89 -7.43
C VAL A 206 1.78 13.13 -6.25
N SER A 207 2.35 11.98 -5.87
CA SER A 207 1.89 11.24 -4.69
C SER A 207 1.97 12.07 -3.41
N ALA A 208 3.05 12.82 -3.20
CA ALA A 208 3.16 13.73 -2.05
C ALA A 208 2.11 14.86 -2.10
N ALA A 209 1.89 15.47 -3.27
CA ALA A 209 0.86 16.49 -3.44
C ALA A 209 -0.56 15.93 -3.19
N SER A 210 -0.87 14.76 -3.74
CA SER A 210 -2.13 14.05 -3.52
C SER A 210 -2.38 13.73 -2.05
N LEU A 211 -1.32 13.37 -1.30
CA LEU A 211 -1.41 13.19 0.15
C LEU A 211 -1.85 14.47 0.86
N TYR A 212 -1.17 15.60 0.61
CA TYR A 212 -1.51 16.86 1.27
C TYR A 212 -2.93 17.31 0.91
N ILE A 213 -3.32 17.19 -0.36
CA ILE A 213 -4.68 17.49 -0.80
C ILE A 213 -5.69 16.62 -0.06
N SER A 214 -5.44 15.31 0.04
CA SER A 214 -6.33 14.38 0.73
C SER A 214 -6.50 14.73 2.22
N LEU A 215 -5.40 15.01 2.92
CA LEU A 215 -5.43 15.40 4.34
C LEU A 215 -6.18 16.71 4.57
N ILE A 216 -5.93 17.72 3.73
CA ILE A 216 -6.62 19.01 3.78
C ILE A 216 -8.11 18.82 3.49
N SER A 217 -8.46 18.08 2.44
CA SER A 217 -9.85 17.79 2.09
C SER A 217 -10.59 17.07 3.21
N CYS A 218 -9.97 16.08 3.85
CA CYS A 218 -10.54 15.38 5.00
C CYS A 218 -10.88 16.37 6.14
N PHE A 219 -9.94 17.24 6.51
CA PHE A 219 -10.16 18.25 7.55
C PHE A 219 -11.26 19.26 7.16
N VAL A 220 -11.21 19.77 5.92
CA VAL A 220 -12.19 20.73 5.40
C VAL A 220 -13.59 20.12 5.39
N ILE A 221 -13.77 18.90 4.88
CA ILE A 221 -15.10 18.24 4.80
C ILE A 221 -15.64 17.96 6.20
N THR A 222 -14.78 17.47 7.11
CA THR A 222 -15.17 17.14 8.50
C THR A 222 -15.68 18.37 9.26
N ILE A 223 -15.20 19.57 8.94
CA ILE A 223 -15.65 20.83 9.57
C ILE A 223 -16.80 21.45 8.78
N ALA A 224 -16.66 21.58 7.47
CA ALA A 224 -17.58 22.31 6.62
C ALA A 224 -18.97 21.64 6.56
N VAL A 225 -19.04 20.31 6.46
CA VAL A 225 -20.32 19.60 6.34
C VAL A 225 -21.17 19.77 7.62
N PRO A 226 -20.67 19.51 8.84
CA PRO A 226 -21.45 19.75 10.05
C PRO A 226 -21.75 21.23 10.33
N ALA A 227 -20.85 22.14 9.95
CA ALA A 227 -21.05 23.58 10.12
C ALA A 227 -22.13 24.15 9.18
N ALA A 228 -22.19 23.66 7.93
CA ALA A 228 -23.19 24.08 6.95
C ALA A 228 -24.57 23.43 7.20
N SER A 229 -24.62 22.30 7.92
CA SER A 229 -25.86 21.59 8.19
C SER A 229 -26.74 22.32 9.21
N ARG A 230 -27.92 22.78 8.75
CA ARG A 230 -28.92 23.45 9.58
C ARG A 230 -29.64 22.52 10.55
N THR A 231 -29.72 21.22 10.23
CA THR A 231 -30.46 20.21 10.99
C THR A 231 -29.58 19.01 11.28
N LYS A 232 -29.46 18.64 12.56
CA LYS A 232 -28.65 17.49 13.00
C LYS A 232 -29.57 16.31 13.29
N GLN A 233 -29.16 15.12 12.87
CA GLN A 233 -29.92 13.89 13.14
C GLN A 233 -29.85 13.52 14.63
N PRO A 234 -30.93 12.95 15.21
CA PRO A 234 -30.94 12.56 16.62
C PRO A 234 -29.97 11.40 16.87
N ALA A 235 -29.38 11.35 18.07
CA ALA A 235 -28.42 10.31 18.46
C ALA A 235 -28.98 8.89 18.29
N LYS A 236 -30.30 8.70 18.50
CA LYS A 236 -30.97 7.41 18.27
C LYS A 236 -30.90 6.95 16.81
N PHE A 237 -30.98 7.88 15.86
CA PHE A 237 -30.83 7.55 14.44
C PHE A 237 -29.40 7.13 14.12
N VAL A 238 -28.42 7.84 14.69
CA VAL A 238 -27.00 7.59 14.44
C VAL A 238 -26.52 6.26 15.02
N PHE A 239 -26.90 5.97 16.27
CA PHE A 239 -26.34 4.83 17.01
C PHE A 239 -27.25 3.59 17.10
N ALA A 240 -28.55 3.73 16.83
CA ALA A 240 -29.50 2.65 17.10
C ALA A 240 -30.50 2.36 15.97
N THR A 241 -30.52 3.13 14.88
CA THR A 241 -31.45 2.89 13.76
C THR A 241 -30.75 2.17 12.63
N PHE A 242 -31.19 0.93 12.39
CA PHE A 242 -30.73 0.14 11.26
C PHE A 242 -31.64 0.40 10.05
N VAL A 243 -31.04 0.78 8.93
CA VAL A 243 -31.74 1.02 7.66
C VAL A 243 -31.44 -0.14 6.72
N ASN A 244 -32.47 -0.81 6.21
CA ASN A 244 -32.32 -1.92 5.28
C ASN A 244 -33.13 -1.67 4.01
N GLU A 245 -32.45 -1.20 2.97
CA GLU A 245 -32.99 -0.98 1.62
C GLU A 245 -32.33 -1.92 0.59
N THR A 246 -31.70 -3.00 1.07
CA THR A 246 -30.94 -3.94 0.23
C THR A 246 -31.80 -4.99 -0.47
N GLY A 247 -33.05 -5.14 -0.05
CA GLY A 247 -33.94 -6.21 -0.49
C GLY A 247 -33.77 -7.54 0.27
N TRP A 248 -32.83 -7.64 1.21
CA TRP A 248 -32.70 -8.81 2.09
C TRP A 248 -33.70 -8.73 3.25
N GLU A 249 -34.47 -9.80 3.47
CA GLU A 249 -35.38 -9.90 4.62
C GLU A 249 -34.64 -9.93 5.96
N ASN A 250 -33.40 -10.45 5.97
CA ASN A 250 -32.60 -10.59 7.18
C ASN A 250 -31.60 -9.44 7.32
N ASN A 251 -31.78 -8.66 8.39
CA ASN A 251 -30.91 -7.52 8.74
C ASN A 251 -29.45 -7.91 9.00
N VAL A 252 -29.17 -9.15 9.45
CA VAL A 252 -27.79 -9.63 9.65
C VAL A 252 -27.09 -9.80 8.30
N ILE A 253 -27.80 -10.31 7.30
CA ILE A 253 -27.24 -10.49 5.95
C ILE A 253 -26.99 -9.10 5.33
N ALA A 254 -27.94 -8.18 5.47
CA ALA A 254 -27.76 -6.79 5.03
C ALA A 254 -26.53 -6.14 5.72
N PHE A 255 -26.34 -6.36 7.02
CA PHE A 255 -25.17 -5.87 7.75
C PHE A 255 -23.86 -6.45 7.20
N ILE A 256 -23.77 -7.77 7.01
CA ILE A 256 -22.56 -8.42 6.48
C ILE A 256 -22.24 -7.95 5.06
N VAL A 257 -23.25 -7.81 4.20
CA VAL A 257 -23.07 -7.30 2.83
C VAL A 257 -22.61 -5.84 2.87
N GLY A 258 -23.17 -5.03 3.76
CA GLY A 258 -22.80 -3.63 3.91
C GLY A 258 -21.40 -3.40 4.50
N LEU A 259 -20.81 -4.39 5.21
CA LEU A 259 -19.43 -4.32 5.71
C LEU A 259 -18.39 -4.09 4.60
N ILE A 260 -18.76 -4.28 3.33
CA ILE A 260 -17.93 -3.91 2.18
C ILE A 260 -17.51 -2.45 2.21
N ASN A 261 -18.33 -1.53 2.74
CA ASN A 261 -17.99 -0.12 2.85
C ASN A 261 -16.92 0.11 3.93
N PRO A 262 -17.12 -0.26 5.21
CA PRO A 262 -16.09 -0.19 6.26
C PRO A 262 -14.80 -0.97 5.99
N ASN A 263 -14.79 -1.86 5.00
CA ASN A 263 -13.61 -2.64 4.62
C ASN A 263 -12.56 -1.86 3.80
N TRP A 264 -12.89 -0.66 3.34
CA TRP A 264 -11.95 0.25 2.69
C TRP A 264 -11.24 1.17 3.69
#